data_AF-A0A7J2J8C5-F1
#
_entry.id   AF-A0A7J2J8C5-F1
#
_cell.length_a   1.000
_cell.length_b   1.000
_cell.length_c   1.000
_cell.angle_alpha   90.00
_cell.angle_beta   90.00
_cell.angle_gamma   90.00
#
_symmetry.space_group_name_H-M   'P 1'
#
loop_
_entity.id
_entity.type
_entity.pdbx_description
1 polymer ?
#
loop_
_entity_poly.entity_id
_entity_poly.type
_entity_poly.pdbx_seq_one_letter_code
_entity_poly.pdbx_strand_id
1 'polypeptide(L)'
;GTGLLGGGGVKTGVVELAVLAAAVPAILQGFTAYAQGKVATASVSAVAKRPEVFGQGIMYTVMVELYAILGLLATILILTSIGAL
;
A
#
# COMPACT_ATOMS: atom_id res chain seq x y z
N GLY A 1 -6.57 20.92 7.11
CA GLY A 1 -7.39 21.61 8.13
C GLY A 1 -6.85 21.27 9.51
N THR A 2 -6.88 22.20 10.46
CA THR A 2 -6.31 22.03 11.81
C THR A 2 -7.00 20.89 12.56
N GLY A 3 -6.47 19.66 12.52
CA GLY A 3 -7.01 18.46 13.21
C GLY A 3 -8.50 18.24 12.96
N LEU A 4 -8.83 17.61 11.84
CA LEU A 4 -10.00 18.03 11.06
C LEU A 4 -11.19 17.06 11.05
N LEU A 5 -11.64 16.55 12.18
CA LEU A 5 -13.04 16.07 12.26
C LEU A 5 -13.86 16.76 13.36
N GLY A 6 -13.28 17.67 14.15
CA GLY A 6 -14.02 18.18 15.31
C GLY A 6 -13.51 19.45 15.99
N GLY A 7 -12.85 20.37 15.27
CA GLY A 7 -12.65 21.73 15.76
C GLY A 7 -11.85 21.85 17.06
N GLY A 8 -10.52 21.73 16.97
CA GLY A 8 -9.64 22.12 18.06
C GLY A 8 -8.21 22.18 17.56
N GLY A 9 -7.57 23.35 17.71
CA GLY A 9 -6.19 23.58 17.26
C GLY A 9 -5.24 22.53 17.85
N VAL A 10 -4.85 21.57 17.01
CA VAL A 10 -3.87 20.54 17.39
C VAL A 10 -2.50 21.21 17.49
N LYS A 11 -1.85 21.03 18.64
CA LYS A 11 -0.49 21.53 18.89
C LYS A 11 0.44 20.99 17.80
N THR A 12 1.21 21.88 17.18
CA THR A 12 2.03 21.63 15.98
C THR A 12 2.96 20.41 16.12
N GLY A 13 3.40 20.05 17.33
CA GLY A 13 4.22 18.84 17.57
C GLY A 13 3.49 17.49 17.58
N VAL A 14 2.16 17.45 17.78
CA VAL A 14 1.39 16.18 17.78
C VAL A 14 1.05 15.75 16.34
N VAL A 15 0.84 16.73 15.45
CA VAL A 15 0.55 16.46 14.03
C VAL A 15 1.77 15.86 13.32
N GLU A 16 2.97 16.39 13.58
CA GLU A 16 4.22 15.90 12.97
C GLU A 16 4.50 14.44 13.32
N LEU A 17 4.34 14.06 14.59
CA LEU A 17 4.49 12.68 15.03
C LEU A 17 3.38 11.77 14.46
N ALA A 18 2.15 12.28 14.33
CA ALA A 18 1.06 11.54 13.73
C ALA A 18 1.29 11.28 12.23
N VAL A 19 1.88 12.23 11.50
CA VAL A 19 2.28 12.03 10.09
C VAL A 19 3.40 10.99 9.99
N LEU A 20 4.40 11.02 10.88
CA LEU A 20 5.45 9.99 10.92
C LEU A 20 4.86 8.60 11.19
N ALA A 21 3.91 8.49 12.13
CA ALA A 21 3.20 7.25 12.42
C ALA A 21 2.32 6.79 11.24
N ALA A 22 1.70 7.73 10.51
CA ALA A 22 0.91 7.43 9.33
C ALA A 22 1.74 6.86 8.16
N ALA A 23 3.05 7.11 8.12
CA ALA A 23 3.94 6.55 7.09
C ALA A 23 4.28 5.06 7.31
N VAL A 24 4.04 4.52 8.51
CA VAL A 24 4.39 3.14 8.87
C VAL A 24 3.75 2.10 7.94
N PRO A 25 2.44 2.13 7.64
CA PRO A 25 1.83 1.15 6.74
C PRO A 25 2.40 1.21 5.31
N ALA A 26 2.75 2.40 4.81
CA ALA A 26 3.39 2.58 3.50
C ALA A 26 4.81 1.99 3.45
N ILE A 27 5.55 2.03 4.56
CA ILE A 27 6.87 1.40 4.65
C ILE A 27 6.72 -0.13 4.74
N LEU A 28 5.83 -0.60 5.60
CA LEU A 28 5.61 -2.04 5.81
C LEU A 28 5.09 -2.74 4.56
N GLN A 29 4.24 -2.09 3.78
CA GLN A 29 3.76 -2.70 2.54
C GLN A 29 4.88 -2.88 1.50
N GLY A 30 5.97 -2.10 1.57
CA GLY A 30 7.11 -2.22 0.65
C GLY A 30 7.80 -3.57 0.69
N PHE A 31 7.71 -4.32 1.80
CA PHE A 31 8.22 -5.69 1.90
C PHE A 31 7.51 -6.67 0.95
N THR A 32 6.28 -6.36 0.52
CA THR A 32 5.53 -7.20 -0.43
C THR A 32 6.14 -7.21 -1.84
N ALA A 33 6.98 -6.23 -2.18
CA ALA A 33 7.67 -6.15 -3.48
C ALA A 33 8.51 -7.40 -3.80
N TYR A 34 9.08 -8.04 -2.77
CA TYR A 34 9.80 -9.30 -2.94
C TYR A 34 8.89 -10.44 -3.42
N ALA A 35 7.71 -10.57 -2.82
CA ALA A 35 6.74 -11.60 -3.20
C ALA A 35 6.16 -11.30 -4.60
N GLN A 36 5.88 -10.04 -4.90
CA GLN A 36 5.43 -9.59 -6.23
C GLN A 36 6.43 -9.96 -7.32
N GLY A 37 7.72 -9.70 -7.11
CA GLY A 37 8.77 -10.06 -8.06
C GLY A 37 8.87 -11.58 -8.29
N LYS A 38 8.75 -12.38 -7.24
CA LYS A 38 8.75 -13.85 -7.36
C LYS A 38 7.55 -14.39 -8.13
N VAL A 39 6.35 -13.88 -7.83
CA VAL A 39 5.13 -14.34 -8.51
C VAL A 39 5.14 -13.89 -9.97
N ALA A 40 5.55 -12.65 -10.26
CA ALA A 40 5.64 -12.14 -11.62
C ALA A 40 6.64 -12.94 -12.48
N THR A 41 7.83 -13.22 -11.96
CA THR A 41 8.85 -14.01 -12.69
C THR A 41 8.41 -15.46 -12.91
N ALA A 42 7.74 -16.09 -11.93
CA ALA A 42 7.15 -17.41 -12.08
C ALA A 42 6.03 -17.43 -13.14
N SER A 43 5.16 -16.42 -13.13
CA SER A 43 4.08 -16.25 -14.11
C SER A 43 4.63 -16.08 -15.52
N VAL A 44 5.65 -15.24 -15.73
CA VAL A 44 6.31 -15.07 -17.04
C VAL A 44 6.91 -16.38 -17.53
N SER A 45 7.61 -17.11 -16.65
CA SER A 45 8.21 -18.41 -16.98
C SER A 45 7.16 -19.48 -17.30
N ALA A 46 6.00 -19.45 -16.65
CA ALA A 46 4.89 -20.35 -16.92
C ALA A 46 4.25 -20.05 -18.29
N VAL A 47 4.04 -18.77 -18.60
CA VAL A 47 3.49 -18.31 -19.89
C VAL A 47 4.42 -18.65 -21.05
N ALA A 48 5.73 -18.55 -20.86
CA ALA A 48 6.70 -18.92 -21.89
C ALA A 48 6.62 -20.40 -22.31
N LYS A 49 6.15 -21.29 -21.41
CA LYS A 49 5.97 -22.72 -21.70
C LYS A 49 4.55 -23.07 -22.12
N ARG A 50 3.56 -22.36 -21.58
CA ARG A 50 2.12 -22.60 -21.77
C ARG A 50 1.40 -21.26 -21.86
N PRO A 51 1.20 -20.70 -23.06
CA PRO A 51 0.61 -19.37 -23.21
C PRO A 51 -0.85 -19.32 -22.70
N GLU A 52 -1.53 -20.46 -22.61
CA GLU A 52 -2.91 -20.57 -22.15
C GLU A 52 -3.09 -20.15 -20.67
N VAL A 53 -2.02 -20.21 -19.86
CA VAL A 53 -2.07 -19.84 -18.44
C VAL A 53 -1.83 -18.35 -18.17
N PHE A 54 -1.74 -17.52 -19.21
CA PHE A 54 -1.48 -16.07 -19.09
C PHE A 54 -2.44 -15.35 -18.14
N GLY A 55 -3.75 -15.55 -18.31
CA GLY A 55 -4.76 -14.92 -17.46
C GLY A 55 -4.62 -15.33 -16.00
N GLN A 56 -4.37 -16.63 -15.74
CA GLN A 56 -4.13 -17.11 -14.38
C GLN A 56 -2.86 -16.50 -13.78
N GLY A 57 -1.78 -16.40 -14.56
CA GLY A 57 -0.53 -15.76 -14.13
C GLY A 57 -0.70 -14.28 -13.75
N ILE A 58 -1.53 -13.53 -14.47
CA ILE A 58 -1.91 -12.16 -14.10
C ILE A 58 -2.65 -12.16 -12.77
N MET A 59 -3.67 -13.01 -12.61
CA MET A 59 -4.49 -13.05 -11.40
C MET A 59 -3.64 -13.32 -10.15
N TYR A 60 -2.70 -14.27 -10.21
CA TYR A 60 -1.79 -14.53 -9.09
C TYR A 60 -0.89 -13.35 -8.77
N THR A 61 -0.39 -12.64 -9.79
CA THR A 61 0.45 -11.45 -9.60
C THR A 61 -0.34 -10.32 -8.95
N VAL A 62 -1.59 -10.10 -9.38
CA VAL A 62 -2.47 -9.06 -8.81
C VAL A 62 -2.87 -9.37 -7.37
N MET A 63 -3.02 -10.65 -6.99
CA MET A 63 -3.35 -11.01 -5.59
C MET A 63 -2.27 -10.56 -4.60
N VAL A 64 -1.00 -10.66 -4.97
CA VAL A 64 0.11 -10.16 -4.12
C VAL A 64 0.27 -8.65 -4.22
N GLU A 65 -0.15 -8.04 -5.33
CA GLU A 65 -0.24 -6.58 -5.50
C GLU A 65 -1.27 -5.94 -4.56
N LEU A 66 -2.43 -6.58 -4.36
CA LEU A 66 -3.51 -6.03 -3.54
C LEU A 66 -3.05 -5.69 -2.11
N TYR A 67 -2.15 -6.48 -1.52
CA TYR A 67 -1.61 -6.19 -0.18
C TYR A 67 -0.76 -4.91 -0.15
N ALA A 68 -0.01 -4.61 -1.21
CA ALA A 68 0.72 -3.35 -1.35
C ALA A 68 -0.26 -2.16 -1.40
N ILE A 69 -1.30 -2.30 -2.24
CA ILE A 69 -2.34 -1.29 -2.40
C ILE A 69 -3.08 -1.04 -1.07
N LEU A 70 -3.40 -2.08 -0.31
CA LEU A 70 -4.08 -1.95 0.99
C LEU A 70 -3.24 -1.18 2.01
N GLY A 71 -1.91 -1.40 2.05
CA GLY A 71 -1.03 -0.64 2.95
C GLY A 71 -0.86 0.82 2.55
N LEU A 72 -0.84 1.09 1.24
CA LEU A 72 -0.86 2.46 0.72
C LEU A 72 -2.21 3.15 1.04
N LEU A 73 -3.32 2.45 0.81
CA LEU A 73 -4.66 2.95 1.09
C LEU A 73 -4.83 3.26 2.59
N ALA A 74 -4.37 2.37 3.48
CA ALA A 74 -4.37 2.63 4.92
C ALA A 74 -3.62 3.91 5.29
N THR A 75 -2.45 4.14 4.68
CA THR A 75 -1.66 5.37 4.87
C THR A 75 -2.43 6.62 4.43
N ILE A 76 -3.04 6.58 3.25
CA ILE A 76 -3.85 7.69 2.73
C ILE A 76 -5.04 7.98 3.67
N LEU A 77 -5.76 6.95 4.12
CA LEU A 77 -6.89 7.10 5.02
C LEU A 77 -6.49 7.73 6.36
N ILE A 78 -5.33 7.34 6.92
CA ILE A 78 -4.81 7.93 8.16
C ILE A 78 -4.46 9.41 7.93
N LEU A 79 -3.76 9.74 6.83
CA LEU A 79 -3.37 11.11 6.50
C LEU A 79 -4.59 12.03 6.27
N THR A 80 -5.62 11.53 5.59
CA THR A 80 -6.89 12.24 5.43
C THR A 80 -7.61 12.40 6.76
N SER A 81 -7.63 11.37 7.62
CA SER A 81 -8.27 11.43 8.94
C SER A 81 -7.63 12.46 9.88
N ILE A 82 -6.32 12.70 9.78
CA ILE A 82 -5.63 13.73 10.57
C ILE A 82 -5.71 15.13 9.94
N GLY A 83 -6.27 15.25 8.74
CA GLY A 83 -6.41 16.52 8.01
C GLY A 83 -5.09 17.06 7.45
N ALA A 84 -4.10 16.18 7.27
CA ALA A 84 -2.80 16.47 6.66
C ALA A 84 -2.85 16.41 5.12
N LEU A 85 -3.86 15.73 4.57
CA LEU A 85 -4.23 15.71 3.15
C LEU A 85 -5.59 16.39 3.00
#